data_AF-A0A2U8FMV0-F1
#
_entry.id   AF-A0A2U8FMV0-F1
#
_cell.length_a   1.000
_cell.length_b   1.000
_cell.length_c   1.000
_cell.angle_alpha   90.00
_cell.angle_beta   90.00
_cell.angle_gamma   90.00
#
_symmetry.space_group_name_H-M   'P 1'
#
loop_
_entity.id
_entity.type
_entity.pdbx_description
1 polymer ?
#
loop_
_entity_poly.entity_id
_entity_poly.type
_entity_poly.pdbx_seq_one_letter_code
_entity_poly.pdbx_strand_id
1 'polypeptide(L)'
;MIARPSAQRMPIPFSAPGLGPAPSPAAPPVVATTLLPRRSPVTVSLGNALPPVPPAHAPTRFARFTGQGRLSVRSSTSGQHYRFVGHGDTQPVDPRDVLMLRRIPDLQLGD
;
A
#
# COMPACT_ATOMS: atom_id res chain seq x y z
N MET A 1 -43.35 -39.21 30.75
CA MET A 1 -42.46 -39.42 29.59
C MET A 1 -42.66 -38.26 28.62
N ILE A 2 -41.80 -37.24 28.61
CA ILE A 2 -41.71 -36.26 27.49
C ILE A 2 -40.24 -35.83 27.38
N ALA A 3 -39.56 -36.35 26.35
CA ALA A 3 -38.20 -36.00 25.99
C ALA A 3 -38.18 -34.60 25.35
N ARG A 4 -37.21 -33.78 25.74
CA ARG A 4 -36.94 -32.48 25.11
C ARG A 4 -36.30 -32.71 23.73
N PRO A 5 -36.83 -32.16 22.62
CA PRO A 5 -36.13 -32.22 21.34
C PRO A 5 -34.98 -31.20 21.33
N SER A 6 -33.78 -31.71 21.05
CA SER A 6 -32.53 -30.98 20.86
C SER A 6 -32.56 -30.13 19.59
N ALA A 7 -32.28 -28.82 19.72
CA ALA A 7 -32.09 -27.92 18.59
C ALA A 7 -30.77 -28.24 17.86
N GLN A 8 -30.86 -28.98 16.77
CA GLN A 8 -29.74 -29.38 15.93
C GLN A 8 -29.42 -28.23 14.95
N ARG A 9 -28.33 -27.52 15.19
CA ARG A 9 -27.81 -26.47 14.31
C ARG A 9 -27.16 -27.16 13.10
N MET A 10 -27.87 -27.23 11.98
CA MET A 10 -27.32 -27.79 10.74
C MET A 10 -26.19 -26.90 10.18
N PRO A 11 -25.04 -27.48 9.80
CA PRO A 11 -24.01 -26.77 9.05
C PRO A 11 -24.45 -26.58 7.59
N ILE A 12 -24.22 -25.39 7.05
CA ILE A 12 -24.48 -25.05 5.65
C ILE A 12 -23.50 -25.86 4.77
N PRO A 13 -23.96 -26.67 3.81
CA PRO A 13 -23.05 -27.37 2.91
C PRO A 13 -22.46 -26.39 1.90
N PHE A 14 -21.13 -26.28 1.89
CA PHE A 14 -20.37 -25.67 0.79
C PHE A 14 -20.59 -26.53 -0.47
N SER A 15 -21.29 -26.00 -1.47
CA SER A 15 -21.41 -26.65 -2.77
C SER A 15 -20.05 -26.65 -3.50
N ALA A 16 -19.58 -27.84 -3.83
CA ALA A 16 -18.34 -28.13 -4.55
C ALA A 16 -18.40 -27.72 -6.05
N PRO A 17 -17.25 -27.58 -6.74
CA PRO A 17 -17.16 -27.07 -8.10
C PRO A 17 -17.54 -28.14 -9.14
N GLY A 18 -18.44 -27.79 -10.06
CA GLY A 18 -18.83 -28.65 -11.17
C GLY A 18 -17.79 -28.65 -12.30
N LEU A 19 -17.12 -29.78 -12.48
CA LEU A 19 -16.41 -30.16 -13.71
C LEU A 19 -17.43 -30.52 -14.80
N GLY A 20 -17.33 -29.88 -15.96
CA GLY A 20 -18.01 -30.22 -17.21
C GLY A 20 -17.05 -30.15 -18.41
N PRO A 21 -17.36 -30.82 -19.53
CA PRO A 21 -16.40 -31.64 -20.28
C PRO A 21 -15.72 -30.96 -21.47
N ALA A 22 -14.52 -31.43 -21.80
CA ALA A 22 -13.80 -31.11 -23.03
C ALA A 22 -14.37 -31.86 -24.24
N PRO A 23 -14.39 -31.22 -25.42
CA PRO A 23 -13.92 -31.88 -26.64
C PRO A 23 -12.77 -31.09 -27.33
N SER A 24 -11.90 -31.87 -27.98
CA SER A 24 -10.61 -31.51 -28.59
C SER A 24 -10.76 -30.99 -30.06
N PRO A 25 -9.68 -30.92 -30.88
CA PRO A 25 -9.01 -29.71 -31.36
C PRO A 25 -9.35 -29.32 -32.83
N ALA A 26 -9.43 -28.01 -33.13
CA ALA A 26 -9.34 -27.48 -34.49
C ALA A 26 -8.70 -26.08 -34.49
N ALA A 27 -7.40 -26.01 -34.77
CA ALA A 27 -6.68 -24.81 -35.25
C ALA A 27 -6.56 -24.90 -36.79
N PRO A 28 -6.07 -23.90 -37.58
CA PRO A 28 -5.45 -22.58 -37.28
C PRO A 28 -5.98 -21.46 -38.26
N PRO A 29 -5.34 -20.28 -38.53
CA PRO A 29 -4.23 -19.59 -37.87
C PRO A 29 -4.61 -18.17 -37.37
N VAL A 30 -4.10 -17.79 -36.20
CA VAL A 30 -4.05 -16.38 -35.81
C VAL A 30 -2.83 -15.77 -36.48
N VAL A 31 -3.04 -15.03 -37.57
CA VAL A 31 -2.04 -14.12 -38.11
C VAL A 31 -2.51 -12.71 -37.81
N ALA A 32 -1.85 -12.03 -36.87
CA ALA A 32 -1.77 -10.57 -36.85
C ALA A 32 -0.60 -10.14 -35.97
N THR A 33 0.60 -10.33 -36.49
CA THR A 33 1.76 -9.55 -36.05
C THR A 33 1.57 -8.12 -36.55
N THR A 34 1.90 -7.15 -35.69
CA THR A 34 2.51 -5.83 -36.00
C THR A 34 1.64 -4.56 -35.90
N LEU A 35 1.95 -3.79 -34.84
CA LEU A 35 2.01 -2.31 -34.69
C LEU A 35 0.76 -1.45 -34.93
N LEU A 36 0.28 -0.80 -33.85
CA LEU A 36 -0.11 0.62 -33.80
C LEU A 36 -0.38 1.05 -32.33
N PRO A 37 0.55 1.74 -31.64
CA PRO A 37 0.21 2.45 -30.41
C PRO A 37 -0.25 3.88 -30.73
N ARG A 38 -0.95 4.47 -29.76
CA ARG A 38 -1.31 5.90 -29.60
C ARG A 38 -2.61 6.35 -30.25
N ARG A 39 -3.70 6.17 -29.48
CA ARG A 39 -4.80 7.14 -29.47
C ARG A 39 -4.65 8.04 -28.26
N SER A 40 -4.18 9.25 -28.51
CA SER A 40 -4.32 10.41 -27.64
C SER A 40 -5.81 10.82 -27.57
N PRO A 41 -6.26 11.36 -26.43
CA PRO A 41 -6.93 12.64 -26.52
C PRO A 41 -6.39 13.67 -25.51
N VAL A 42 -6.05 14.82 -26.09
CA VAL A 42 -5.92 16.19 -25.56
C VAL A 42 -6.14 16.34 -24.05
N THR A 43 -5.05 16.61 -23.32
CA THR A 43 -5.09 17.32 -22.03
C THR A 43 -4.59 18.74 -22.26
N VAL A 44 -5.35 19.68 -21.73
CA VAL A 44 -5.28 21.13 -21.88
C VAL A 44 -3.87 21.66 -21.57
N SER A 45 -3.24 22.34 -22.53
CA SER A 45 -2.07 23.20 -22.27
C SER A 45 -2.55 24.62 -22.01
N LEU A 46 -2.37 25.13 -20.79
CA LEU A 46 -1.97 26.53 -20.53
C LEU A 46 -1.86 26.79 -19.03
N GLY A 47 -0.65 27.14 -18.59
CA GLY A 47 -0.41 27.77 -17.30
C GLY A 47 0.84 27.25 -16.61
N ASN A 48 2.01 27.75 -17.01
CA ASN A 48 3.28 27.70 -16.29
C ASN A 48 3.49 26.50 -15.36
N ALA A 49 3.95 25.37 -15.92
CA ALA A 49 4.65 24.38 -15.11
C ALA A 49 6.02 24.94 -14.72
N LEU A 50 6.02 25.86 -13.76
CA LEU A 50 7.15 25.98 -12.84
C LEU A 50 7.43 24.55 -12.34
N PRO A 51 8.71 24.11 -12.25
CA PRO A 51 9.01 22.90 -11.49
C PRO A 51 8.29 23.01 -10.14
N PRO A 52 7.76 21.92 -9.55
CA PRO A 52 7.26 21.99 -8.19
C PRO A 52 8.40 22.50 -7.34
N VAL A 53 8.38 23.80 -7.05
CA VAL A 53 9.34 24.45 -6.17
C VAL A 53 9.14 23.66 -4.89
N PRO A 54 10.15 22.90 -4.40
CA PRO A 54 9.97 22.18 -3.16
C PRO A 54 9.47 23.23 -2.16
N PRO A 55 8.32 22.99 -1.50
CA PRO A 55 7.76 23.96 -0.58
C PRO A 55 8.89 24.40 0.34
N ALA A 56 9.15 25.71 0.31
CA ALA A 56 10.32 26.37 0.87
C ALA A 56 10.82 25.64 2.12
N HIS A 57 12.03 25.09 2.02
CA HIS A 57 12.85 24.47 3.07
C HIS A 57 12.23 24.58 4.47
N ALA A 58 11.24 23.75 4.74
CA ALA A 58 10.94 23.43 6.13
C ALA A 58 12.24 22.83 6.69
N PRO A 59 12.65 23.16 7.93
CA PRO A 59 13.82 22.54 8.51
C PRO A 59 13.64 21.03 8.44
N THR A 60 14.43 20.39 7.57
CA THR A 60 14.36 18.95 7.36
C THR A 60 14.90 18.32 8.62
N ARG A 61 13.99 17.86 9.48
CA ARG A 61 14.36 17.13 10.68
C ARG A 61 14.69 15.70 10.29
N PHE A 62 15.63 15.10 10.99
CA PHE A 62 15.96 13.69 10.80
C PHE A 62 15.58 12.90 12.04
N ALA A 63 14.95 11.76 11.85
CA ALA A 63 14.76 10.78 12.90
C ALA A 63 15.68 9.60 12.64
N ARG A 64 16.46 9.22 13.65
CA ARG A 64 17.33 8.06 13.67
C ARG A 64 16.74 7.01 14.58
N PHE A 65 16.53 5.80 14.07
CA PHE A 65 16.07 4.67 14.87
C PHE A 65 17.23 4.05 15.64
N THR A 66 17.07 3.92 16.95
CA THR A 66 18.05 3.32 17.88
C THR A 66 17.56 2.05 18.53
N GLY A 67 16.36 1.57 18.17
CA GLY A 67 15.84 0.28 18.61
C GLY A 67 16.46 -0.89 17.85
N GLN A 68 16.07 -2.11 18.21
CA GLN A 68 16.45 -3.33 17.49
C GLN A 68 15.33 -3.80 16.56
N GLY A 69 15.69 -4.33 15.40
CA GLY A 69 14.72 -4.81 14.41
C GLY A 69 14.21 -3.70 13.49
N ARG A 70 12.92 -3.72 13.16
CA ARG A 70 12.27 -2.81 12.21
C ARG A 70 11.16 -2.04 12.90
N LEU A 71 11.04 -0.75 12.62
CA LEU A 71 9.98 0.10 13.17
C LEU A 71 9.18 0.74 12.03
N SER A 72 7.86 0.62 12.08
CA SER A 72 6.97 1.34 11.16
C SER A 72 6.10 2.29 11.97
N VAL A 73 6.15 3.57 11.67
CA VAL A 73 5.40 4.62 12.37
C VAL A 73 4.54 5.36 11.36
N ARG A 74 3.24 5.40 11.62
CA ARG A 74 2.31 6.23 10.85
C ARG A 74 1.99 7.49 11.64
N SER A 75 2.39 8.65 11.14
CA SER A 75 2.02 9.92 11.75
C SER A 75 0.51 10.12 11.71
N SER A 76 -0.08 10.45 12.86
CA SER A 76 -1.48 10.89 12.93
C SER A 76 -1.66 12.34 12.52
N THR A 77 -0.58 13.14 12.48
CA THR A 77 -0.63 14.58 12.18
C THR A 77 -0.56 14.85 10.68
N SER A 78 0.44 14.28 10.00
CA SER A 78 0.64 14.43 8.55
C SER A 78 0.07 13.28 7.73
N GLY A 79 -0.23 12.13 8.37
CA GLY A 79 -0.57 10.89 7.69
C GLY A 79 0.64 10.13 7.13
N GLN A 80 1.86 10.65 7.28
CA GLN A 80 3.06 10.06 6.70
C GLN A 80 3.45 8.73 7.34
N HIS A 81 4.02 7.83 6.53
CA HIS A 81 4.45 6.52 6.99
C HIS A 81 5.97 6.41 6.96
N TYR A 82 6.58 6.45 8.14
CA TYR A 82 8.01 6.28 8.35
C TYR A 82 8.33 4.81 8.58
N ARG A 83 9.36 4.30 7.91
CA ARG A 83 9.75 2.89 8.01
C ARG A 83 11.25 2.81 8.22
N PHE A 84 11.63 2.40 9.42
CA PHE A 84 13.00 2.15 9.81
C PHE A 84 13.32 0.66 9.62
N VAL A 85 14.37 0.36 8.85
CA VAL A 85 14.75 -1.01 8.48
C VAL A 85 15.63 -1.67 9.54
N GLY A 86 16.37 -0.89 10.32
CA GLY A 86 17.35 -1.41 11.26
C GLY A 86 17.88 -0.33 12.19
N HIS A 87 18.65 -0.75 13.20
CA HIS A 87 19.33 0.16 14.09
C HIS A 87 20.25 1.12 13.32
N GLY A 88 20.15 2.41 13.63
CA GLY A 88 20.88 3.50 13.00
C GLY A 88 20.21 4.07 11.74
N ASP A 89 19.10 3.49 11.28
CA ASP A 89 18.40 3.95 10.09
C ASP A 89 17.86 5.36 10.31
N THR A 90 18.13 6.26 9.35
CA THR A 90 17.84 7.69 9.48
C THR A 90 16.98 8.14 8.32
N GLN A 91 15.83 8.74 8.62
CA GLN A 91 14.87 9.19 7.61
C GLN A 91 14.48 10.66 7.87
N PRO A 92 14.30 11.49 6.81
CA PRO A 92 13.73 12.82 6.97
C PRO A 92 12.29 12.73 7.45
N VAL A 93 11.96 13.53 8.45
CA VAL A 93 10.64 13.59 9.09
C VAL A 93 10.09 15.00 9.02
N ASP A 94 8.76 15.11 8.96
CA ASP A 94 8.10 16.40 8.91
C ASP A 94 8.21 17.09 10.28
N PRO A 95 8.50 18.40 10.36
CA PRO A 95 8.53 19.14 11.62
C PRO A 95 7.25 19.01 12.45
N ARG A 96 6.09 18.78 11.80
CA ARG A 96 4.80 18.54 12.47
C ARG A 96 4.74 17.20 13.19
N ASP A 97 5.53 16.23 12.74
CA ASP A 97 5.53 14.85 13.24
C ASP A 97 6.59 14.62 14.32
N VAL A 98 7.54 15.56 14.47
CA VAL A 98 8.63 15.54 15.45
C VAL A 98 8.12 15.26 16.86
N LEU A 99 7.04 15.94 17.26
CA LEU A 99 6.44 15.78 18.59
C LEU A 99 5.91 14.37 18.82
N MET A 100 5.31 13.75 17.80
CA MET A 100 4.83 12.37 17.90
C MET A 100 6.01 11.39 17.92
N LEU A 101 6.97 11.56 17.01
CA LEU A 101 8.12 10.68 16.88
C LEU A 101 9.02 10.74 18.12
N ARG A 102 9.15 11.90 18.78
CA ARG A 102 9.87 12.05 20.07
C ARG A 102 9.25 11.26 21.22
N ARG A 103 7.99 10.82 21.11
CA ARG A 103 7.35 9.97 22.14
C ARG A 103 7.80 8.52 22.04
N ILE A 104 8.43 8.13 20.93
CA ILE A 104 8.91 6.78 20.70
C ILE A 104 10.33 6.70 21.30
N PRO A 105 10.56 5.87 22.32
CA PRO A 105 11.85 5.81 23.01
C PRO A 105 12.99 5.32 22.10
N ASP A 106 12.65 4.57 21.06
CA ASP A 106 13.59 4.04 20.08
C ASP A 106 13.92 5.02 18.93
N LEU A 107 13.44 6.27 18.97
CA LEU A 107 13.74 7.28 17.97
C LEU A 107 14.50 8.47 18.57
N GLN A 108 15.66 8.74 18.00
CA GLN A 108 16.42 9.97 18.24
C GLN A 108 16.11 10.98 17.14
N LEU A 109 15.67 12.18 17.50
CA LEU A 109 15.46 13.25 16.53
C LEU A 109 16.64 14.23 16.54
N GLY A 110 17.20 14.47 15.36
CA GLY A 110 18.24 15.44 15.07
C GLY A 110 17.73 16.64 14.27
N ASP A 111 18.48 17.74 14.31
CA ASP A 111 18.38 18.87 13.37
C ASP A 111 19.15 18.53 12.08
#